data_AF-A0A3G1GJT3-F1
#
_entry.id   AF-A0A3G1GJT3-F1
#
_cell.length_a   1.000
_cell.length_b   1.000
_cell.length_c   1.000
_cell.angle_alpha   90.00
_cell.angle_beta   90.00
_cell.angle_gamma   90.00
#
_symmetry.space_group_name_H-M   'P 1'
#
loop_
_entity.id
_entity.type
_entity.pdbx_description
1 polymer ?
#
loop_
_entity_poly.entity_id
_entity_poly.type
_entity_poly.pdbx_seq_one_letter_code
_entity_poly.pdbx_strand_id
1 'polypeptide(L)' 'MKDVRTVRLTNKVKCDYCSKIAEYDSRTGIGAWAYLCREHFEKYGIGLGLGKGQKIIYAEQKTD' A
#
# COMPACT_ATOMS: atom_id res chain seq x y z
N MET A 1 -7.66 -5.92 -18.95
CA MET A 1 -7.67 -4.60 -18.27
C MET A 1 -6.78 -4.72 -17.04
N LYS A 2 -5.82 -3.81 -16.81
CA LYS A 2 -5.01 -3.82 -15.57
C LYS A 2 -5.90 -3.32 -14.42
N ASP A 3 -5.96 -4.07 -13.33
CA ASP A 3 -6.70 -3.64 -12.14
C ASP A 3 -5.98 -2.43 -11.51
N VAL A 4 -6.54 -1.24 -11.68
CA VAL A 4 -5.96 0.03 -11.21
C VAL A 4 -6.00 0.20 -9.69
N ARG A 5 -6.52 -0.80 -8.96
CA ARG A 5 -6.61 -0.79 -7.49
C ARG A 5 -5.49 -1.60 -6.84
N THR A 6 -4.61 -2.21 -7.62
CA THR A 6 -3.48 -2.99 -7.11
C THR A 6 -2.16 -2.48 -7.66
N VAL A 7 -1.10 -2.61 -6.87
CA VAL A 7 0.29 -2.36 -7.26
C VAL A 7 1.13 -3.58 -6.88
N ARG A 8 2.11 -3.95 -7.71
CA ARG A 8 3.01 -5.07 -7.43
C ARG A 8 4.35 -4.56 -6.92
N LEU A 9 4.79 -5.08 -5.78
CA LEU A 9 6.11 -4.81 -5.21
C LEU A 9 6.92 -6.11 -5.12
N THR A 10 8.23 -6.03 -5.34
CA THR A 10 9.14 -7.18 -5.21
C THR A 10 9.70 -7.34 -3.81
N ASN A 11 9.70 -6.27 -3.00
CA ASN A 11 10.21 -6.24 -1.64
C ASN A 11 9.08 -5.92 -0.66
N LYS A 12 9.09 -6.58 0.50
CA LYS A 12 8.18 -6.21 1.60
C LYS A 12 8.59 -4.85 2.16
N VAL A 13 7.66 -3.90 2.15
CA VAL A 13 7.86 -2.57 2.74
C VAL A 13 7.10 -2.49 4.07
N LYS A 14 7.63 -1.69 5.00
CA LYS A 14 7.01 -1.48 6.31
C LYS A 14 5.99 -0.34 6.22
N CYS A 15 5.05 -0.32 7.15
CA CYS A 15 4.15 0.79 7.33
C CYS A 15 4.94 2.03 7.79
N ASP A 16 4.57 3.22 7.32
CA ASP A 16 5.21 4.47 7.74
C ASP A 16 4.83 4.89 9.17
N TYR A 17 3.71 4.38 9.69
CA TYR A 17 3.22 4.69 11.04
C TYR A 17 3.62 3.63 12.09
N CYS A 18 4.02 2.43 11.67
CA CYS A 18 4.47 1.36 12.56
C CYS A 18 5.32 0.32 11.83
N SER A 19 5.93 -0.63 12.53
CA SER A 19 6.82 -1.60 11.87
C SER A 19 6.14 -2.82 11.23
N LYS A 20 4.80 -2.87 11.14
CA LYS A 20 4.06 -3.95 10.44
C LYS A 20 4.30 -3.86 8.93
N ILE A 21 4.15 -4.97 8.21
CA ILE A 21 4.24 -4.97 6.74
C ILE A 21 3.07 -4.17 6.16
N ALA A 22 3.36 -3.32 5.17
CA ALA A 22 2.33 -2.54 4.50
C ALA A 22 1.50 -3.43 3.57
N GLU A 23 0.22 -3.13 3.47
CA GLU A 23 -0.73 -3.79 2.57
C GLU A 23 -1.27 -2.80 1.53
N TYR A 24 -1.00 -1.51 1.71
CA TYR A 24 -1.52 -0.42 0.90
C TYR A 24 -0.44 0.62 0.65
N ASP A 25 -0.40 1.14 -0.57
CA ASP A 25 0.27 2.39 -0.93
C ASP A 25 -0.83 3.43 -1.12
N SER A 26 -0.96 4.36 -0.19
CA SER A 26 -2.15 5.20 -0.08
C SER A 26 -1.82 6.64 0.25
N ARG A 27 -2.53 7.54 -0.42
CA ARG A 27 -2.72 8.91 0.03
C ARG A 27 -3.51 8.92 1.34
N THR A 28 -3.11 9.79 2.23
CA THR A 28 -3.74 10.03 3.53
C THR A 28 -4.71 11.21 3.47
N GLY A 29 -5.55 11.38 4.50
CA GLY A 29 -6.46 12.52 4.61
C GLY A 29 -5.77 13.90 4.58
N ILE A 30 -4.49 13.98 4.97
CA ILE A 30 -3.67 15.20 4.91
C ILE A 30 -2.97 15.38 3.55
N GLY A 31 -3.20 14.47 2.60
CA GLY A 31 -2.72 14.57 1.23
C GLY A 31 -1.35 13.94 0.96
N ALA A 32 -0.60 13.51 1.97
CA ALA A 32 0.67 12.81 1.83
C ALA A 32 0.46 11.33 1.42
N TRP A 33 1.35 10.78 0.61
CA TRP A 33 1.41 9.35 0.30
C TRP A 33 2.20 8.59 1.37
N ALA A 34 1.76 7.38 1.69
CA ALA A 34 2.39 6.51 2.67
C ALA A 34 2.10 5.03 2.38
N TYR A 35 3.04 4.17 2.75
CA TYR A 35 2.84 2.74 2.89
C TYR A 35 2.14 2.45 4.22
N LEU A 36 0.97 1.82 4.16
CA LEU A 36 0.12 1.59 5.31
C LEU A 36 -0.18 0.10 5.49
N CYS A 37 -0.09 -0.39 6.72
CA CYS A 37 -0.75 -1.63 7.11
C CYS A 37 -2.28 -1.42 7.14
N ARG A 38 -3.07 -2.50 7.18
CA ARG A 38 -4.53 -2.39 7.18
C ARG A 38 -5.11 -1.41 8.21
N GLU A 39 -4.68 -1.50 9.46
CA GLU A 39 -5.17 -0.64 10.55
C GLU A 39 -4.94 0.85 10.26
N HIS A 40 -3.75 1.21 9.78
CA HIS A 40 -3.44 2.60 9.46
C HIS A 40 -4.05 3.06 8.13
N PHE A 41 -4.31 2.15 7.19
CA PHE A 41 -5.08 2.46 5.99
C PHE A 41 -6.53 2.77 6.33
N GLU A 42 -7.18 1.99 7.19
CA GLU A 42 -8.55 2.24 7.65
C GLU A 42 -8.65 3.56 8.44
N LYS A 43 -7.60 3.91 9.20
CA LYS A 43 -7.57 5.12 10.02
C LYS A 43 -7.22 6.40 9.24
N TYR A 44 -6.25 6.33 8.32
CA TYR A 44 -5.67 7.52 7.68
C TYR A 44 -5.85 7.57 6.17
N GLY A 45 -6.10 6.44 5.52
CA GLY A 45 -6.26 6.35 4.06
C GLY A 45 -7.59 6.92 3.59
N ILE A 46 -7.65 7.25 2.29
CA ILE A 46 -8.85 7.83 1.64
C ILE A 46 -9.55 6.85 0.68
N GLY A 47 -9.25 5.57 0.79
CA GLY A 47 -9.79 4.49 -0.05
C GLY A 47 -8.91 4.12 -1.24
N LEU A 48 -9.40 3.17 -2.06
CA LEU A 48 -8.68 2.66 -3.24
C LEU A 48 -9.11 3.35 -4.54
N GLY A 49 -8.18 3.43 -5.50
CA GLY A 49 -8.39 4.00 -6.82
C GLY A 49 -7.27 4.96 -7.25
N LEU A 50 -7.29 5.36 -8.52
CA LEU A 50 -6.33 6.32 -9.06
C LEU A 50 -6.34 7.62 -8.26
N GLY A 51 -5.15 8.10 -7.87
CA GLY A 51 -5.00 9.30 -7.03
C GLY A 51 -5.42 9.14 -5.57
N LYS A 52 -5.82 7.93 -5.14
CA LYS A 52 -6.20 7.60 -3.77
C LYS A 52 -5.22 6.59 -3.17
N GLY A 53 -5.38 5.30 -3.48
CA GLY A 53 -4.52 4.25 -2.96
C GLY A 53 -4.66 2.95 -3.72
N GLN A 54 -3.67 2.09 -3.58
CA GLN A 54 -3.59 0.79 -4.23
C GLN A 54 -3.23 -0.28 -3.21
N LYS A 55 -3.84 -1.46 -3.32
CA LYS A 55 -3.48 -2.63 -2.53
C LYS A 55 -2.17 -3.21 -3.07
N ILE A 56 -1.24 -3.49 -2.17
CA ILE A 56 0.06 -4.06 -2.52
C ILE A 56 -0.09 -5.57 -2.69
N ILE A 57 0.44 -6.08 -3.79
CA ILE A 57 0.64 -7.50 -4.06
C ILE A 57 2.15 -7.75 -4.10
N TYR A 58 2.67 -8.49 -3.12
CA TYR A 58 4.09 -8.83 -3.10
C TYR A 58 4.36 -9.99 -4.05
N ALA A 59 5.26 -9.79 -5.02
CA ALA A 59 5.78 -10.87 -5.83
C ALA A 59 6.78 -11.70 -5.00
N GLU A 60 6.71 -13.02 -5.10
CA GLU A 60 7.72 -13.89 -4.50
C GLU A 60 9.06 -13.67 -5.21
N GLN A 61 10.13 -13.46 -4.45
CA GLN A 61 11.46 -13.40 -5.01
C GLN A 61 11.86 -14.81 -5.41
N LYS A 62 12.13 -15.03 -6.70
CA LYS A 62 12.82 -16.24 -7.14
C LYS A 62 14.26 -16.12 -6.67
N THR A 63 14.64 -16.91 -5.67
CA THR A 63 16.04 -17.18 -5.38
C THR A 63 16.56 -18.07 -6.52
N ASP A 64 17.53 -17.57 -7.27
CA ASP A 64 18.34 -18.36 -8.21
C ASP A 64 19.34 -19.22 -7.42
#